data_AF-A0A1I5NJY3-F1
#
_entry.id   AF-A0A1I5NJY3-F1
#
_cell.length_a   1.000
_cell.length_b   1.000
_cell.length_c   1.000
_cell.angle_alpha   90.00
_cell.angle_beta   90.00
_cell.angle_gamma   90.00
#
_symmetry.space_group_name_H-M   'P 1'
#
loop_
_entity.id
_entity.type
_entity.pdbx_description
1 polymer ?
#
loop_
_entity_poly.entity_id
_entity_poly.type
_entity_poly.pdbx_seq_one_letter_code
_entity_poly.pdbx_strand_id
1 'polypeptide(L)'
;MDISLSKSVFPFTLLLFPSPYLYANQNLTDLTHNDPFFYTSDQSVSADNNIKVLLGIGRPDRTHSQIPHLPFYMGYMNTNATYRFVSIAEQVFTMIGEGKHGLWRVQENGNVRLYRRRQAEGLPVGTDLYSQDVIKKIGNQYGYYLEDESWSGYKFPDERVTENNTLNYIDVPITHPFFKGKYADHEPVDLANWYCTMSANDYPYAKKAMNFAFSQQAANKVGPLGKRAGLDIRENYLNVLRLEHFPDAKTWVNVGQPGKDALHVEWKAIDADKTQTEYYLVERTFFNKPYLFVTAVYDNQDNDDHRYVRPDGAYFSSLSQPEQLKTEVTYQPRFHFLGGEEERAVGLPVYGVHHPNRAVYGGGGACPLKGGDWGRYPDTSGGAGWPTQYEEVTPLCDAVLVDIKFFTNLDNRSWEEPSKYLANAGFRNTSVRYKMQPGEYGVFTDPYNTEKGIKNPDRQNVPEALTLTYPSVSEPVSYVEPPQIDASLGMVPTEDSTCRPVLMANVSN
;
A
#
# COMPACT_ATOMS: atom_id res chain seq x y z
N MET A 1 -44.55 70.12 15.30
CA MET A 1 -43.63 70.45 14.20
C MET A 1 -42.58 71.38 14.78
N ASP A 2 -41.38 70.84 15.01
CA ASP A 2 -40.09 71.52 14.83
C ASP A 2 -39.01 70.58 15.39
N ILE A 3 -38.19 70.07 14.47
CA ILE A 3 -37.09 69.15 14.74
C ILE A 3 -35.84 70.02 14.89
N SER A 4 -35.24 69.98 16.08
CA SER A 4 -33.91 70.55 16.32
C SER A 4 -32.87 69.44 16.41
N LEU A 5 -31.83 69.59 15.60
CA LEU A 5 -30.61 68.79 15.53
C LEU A 5 -29.88 68.72 16.87
N SER A 6 -29.38 67.54 17.24
CA SER A 6 -28.18 67.43 18.06
C SER A 6 -27.25 66.38 17.47
N LYS A 7 -25.96 66.73 17.53
CA LYS A 7 -24.82 66.11 16.86
C LYS A 7 -24.42 64.81 17.55
N SER A 8 -24.28 63.74 16.78
CA SER A 8 -23.51 62.55 17.20
C SER A 8 -22.22 62.48 16.41
N VAL A 9 -21.12 62.70 17.12
CA VAL A 9 -19.75 62.42 16.69
C VAL A 9 -19.56 60.91 16.77
N PHE A 10 -19.36 60.26 15.62
CA PHE A 10 -18.97 58.84 15.57
C PHE A 10 -17.45 58.74 15.79
N PRO A 11 -16.97 57.83 16.67
CA PRO A 11 -15.55 57.56 16.80
C PRO A 11 -15.07 56.71 15.62
N PHE A 12 -13.86 57.04 15.16
CA PHE A 12 -13.08 56.30 14.19
C PHE A 12 -12.79 54.89 14.73
N THR A 13 -13.48 53.87 14.24
CA THR A 13 -13.09 52.48 14.45
C THR A 13 -12.06 52.13 13.39
N LEU A 14 -10.79 52.00 13.78
CA LEU A 14 -9.75 51.39 12.94
C LEU A 14 -10.19 49.95 12.63
N LEU A 15 -10.66 49.71 11.40
CA LEU A 15 -10.81 48.37 10.86
C LEU A 15 -9.41 47.80 10.64
N LEU A 16 -8.94 47.04 11.63
CA LEU A 16 -7.83 46.11 11.46
C LEU A 16 -8.32 45.03 10.47
N PHE A 17 -8.00 45.22 9.19
CA PHE A 17 -8.08 44.14 8.22
C PHE A 17 -7.12 43.03 8.67
N PRO A 18 -7.57 41.77 8.83
CA PRO A 18 -6.64 40.67 9.02
C PRO A 18 -5.74 40.59 7.77
N SER A 19 -4.42 40.63 7.99
CA SER A 19 -3.42 40.46 6.93
C SER A 19 -3.65 39.14 6.20
N PRO A 20 -3.73 39.12 4.86
CA PRO A 20 -3.86 37.90 4.08
C PRO A 20 -2.47 37.30 3.82
N TYR A 21 -1.66 37.04 4.86
CA TYR A 21 -0.36 36.41 4.69
C TYR A 21 0.00 35.60 5.93
N LEU A 22 -0.40 34.32 5.89
CA LEU A 22 0.29 33.17 6.50
C LEU A 22 -0.53 31.90 6.20
N TYR A 23 -0.75 31.60 4.91
CA TYR A 23 -0.88 30.19 4.55
C TYR A 23 0.54 29.63 4.61
N ALA A 24 0.94 29.14 5.79
CA ALA A 24 2.06 28.22 5.87
C ALA A 24 1.78 27.12 4.83
N ASN A 25 2.69 26.97 3.86
CA ASN A 25 2.59 25.96 2.82
C ASN A 25 2.53 24.60 3.55
N GLN A 26 1.32 24.05 3.72
CA GLN A 26 1.15 22.80 4.48
C GLN A 26 1.99 21.75 3.76
N ASN A 27 2.96 21.15 4.45
CA ASN A 27 3.68 20.02 3.89
C ASN A 27 2.75 18.81 3.85
N LEU A 28 2.00 18.67 2.75
CA LEU A 28 0.99 17.63 2.62
C LEU A 28 1.63 16.23 2.46
N THR A 29 2.94 16.14 2.25
CA THR A 29 3.66 14.87 2.23
C THR A 29 4.00 14.35 3.62
N ASP A 30 3.79 15.19 4.64
CA ASP A 30 4.01 14.86 6.04
C ASP A 30 3.00 15.54 6.98
N LEU A 31 1.95 14.80 7.30
CA LEU A 31 0.91 15.23 8.24
C LEU A 31 1.37 15.24 9.72
N THR A 32 2.59 14.79 10.00
CA THR A 32 3.20 14.81 11.34
C THR A 32 4.08 16.04 11.58
N HIS A 33 4.20 16.95 10.61
CA HIS A 33 5.03 18.16 10.71
C HIS A 33 6.49 17.86 11.11
N ASN A 34 7.08 16.83 10.51
CA ASN A 34 8.41 16.28 10.78
C ASN A 34 8.59 15.68 12.18
N ASP A 35 7.53 15.52 12.96
CA ASP A 35 7.58 14.93 14.29
C ASP A 35 6.70 13.67 14.39
N PRO A 36 7.25 12.47 14.08
CA PRO A 36 6.49 11.23 14.21
C PRO A 36 6.19 10.84 15.67
N PHE A 37 6.70 11.59 16.64
CA PHE A 37 6.46 11.38 18.06
C PHE A 37 5.57 12.47 18.65
N PHE A 38 4.87 13.27 17.82
CA PHE A 38 4.16 14.51 18.21
C PHE A 38 3.34 14.43 19.51
N TYR A 39 2.87 13.25 19.91
CA TYR A 39 2.19 12.97 21.18
C TYR A 39 3.05 13.17 22.44
N THR A 40 4.36 13.40 22.30
CA THR A 40 5.29 13.86 23.36
C THR A 40 5.91 15.22 23.05
N SER A 41 5.47 15.92 22.01
CA SER A 41 6.10 17.19 21.55
C SER A 41 5.96 18.33 22.56
N ASP A 42 4.92 18.30 23.38
CA ASP A 42 4.63 19.25 24.45
C ASP A 42 5.31 18.87 25.77
N GLN A 43 6.04 17.76 25.81
CA GLN A 43 6.67 17.23 27.02
C GLN A 43 8.17 17.51 27.03
N SER A 44 8.64 18.09 28.14
CA SER A 44 10.07 18.23 28.42
C SER A 44 10.32 18.07 29.91
N VAL A 45 11.04 17.01 30.27
CA VAL A 45 11.42 16.72 31.66
C VAL A 45 12.59 17.62 32.05
N SER A 46 12.35 18.52 33.00
CA SER A 46 13.38 19.43 33.50
C SER A 46 14.35 18.74 34.48
N ALA A 47 15.52 19.34 34.66
CA ALA A 47 16.56 18.81 35.55
C ALA A 47 16.16 18.80 37.04
N ASP A 48 15.18 19.58 37.45
CA ASP A 48 14.62 19.63 38.81
C ASP A 48 13.40 18.70 38.99
N ASN A 49 12.81 18.19 37.90
CA ASN A 49 11.68 17.27 37.97
C ASN A 49 12.10 15.88 38.46
N ASN A 50 11.37 15.32 39.44
CA ASN A 50 11.66 13.98 39.98
C ASN A 50 11.49 12.85 38.95
N ILE A 51 10.66 13.05 37.92
CA ILE A 51 10.43 12.08 36.83
C ILE A 51 11.69 11.87 35.96
N LYS A 52 12.68 12.77 36.04
CA LYS A 52 13.97 12.62 35.30
C LYS A 52 14.67 11.29 35.57
N VAL A 53 14.46 10.70 36.76
CA VAL A 53 15.03 9.41 37.14
C VAL A 53 14.42 8.26 36.31
N LEU A 54 13.20 8.45 35.79
CA LEU A 54 12.48 7.46 35.00
C LEU A 54 12.66 7.67 33.49
N LEU A 55 12.58 8.92 33.03
CA LEU A 55 12.47 9.30 31.62
C LEU A 55 13.68 10.06 31.07
N GLY A 56 14.67 10.39 31.90
CA GLY A 56 15.78 11.27 31.52
C GLY A 56 15.38 12.76 31.52
N ILE A 57 16.30 13.61 31.05
CA ILE A 57 16.08 15.07 30.89
C ILE A 57 15.75 15.34 29.42
N GLY A 58 14.80 16.24 29.17
CA GLY A 58 14.32 16.59 27.83
C GLY A 58 13.06 15.82 27.45
N ARG A 59 12.84 15.65 26.15
CA ARG A 59 11.66 14.96 25.63
C ARG A 59 11.74 13.46 25.93
N PRO A 60 10.71 12.85 26.53
CA PRO A 60 10.67 11.40 26.73
C PRO A 60 10.75 10.63 25.41
N ASP A 61 11.65 9.65 25.34
CA ASP A 61 11.87 8.77 24.18
C ASP A 61 11.45 7.30 24.46
N ARG A 62 10.99 7.02 25.68
CA ARG A 62 10.65 5.68 26.17
C ARG A 62 9.62 5.73 27.29
N THR A 63 8.97 4.59 27.55
CA THR A 63 8.09 4.40 28.71
C THR A 63 8.88 4.19 30.01
N HIS A 64 8.20 4.23 31.17
CA HIS A 64 8.81 3.87 32.46
C HIS A 64 9.35 2.43 32.51
N SER A 65 8.86 1.56 31.63
CA SER A 65 9.38 0.20 31.46
C SER A 65 10.60 0.12 30.53
N GLN A 66 11.19 1.27 30.18
CA GLN A 66 12.33 1.40 29.26
C GLN A 66 12.05 0.92 27.83
N ILE A 67 10.77 0.83 27.45
CA ILE A 67 10.35 0.46 26.09
C ILE A 67 10.37 1.73 25.23
N PRO A 68 11.09 1.76 24.09
CA PRO A 68 11.12 2.92 23.21
C PRO A 68 9.73 3.34 22.73
N HIS A 69 9.52 4.65 22.58
CA HIS A 69 8.38 5.15 21.84
C HIS A 69 8.49 4.77 20.36
N LEU A 70 7.36 4.46 19.75
CA LEU A 70 7.29 4.08 18.34
C LEU A 70 6.60 5.19 17.54
N PRO A 71 6.97 5.38 16.27
CA PRO A 71 6.49 6.50 15.49
C PRO A 71 5.01 6.34 15.13
N PHE A 72 4.36 7.48 14.91
CA PHE A 72 3.07 7.56 14.25
C PHE A 72 3.24 8.25 12.90
N TYR A 73 2.71 7.65 11.84
CA TYR A 73 2.60 8.26 10.52
C TYR A 73 1.17 8.17 10.01
N MET A 74 0.76 9.14 9.21
CA MET A 74 -0.53 9.08 8.53
C MET A 74 -0.47 9.78 7.18
N GLY A 75 -1.39 9.40 6.31
CA GLY A 75 -1.51 9.94 4.98
C GLY A 75 -2.80 9.48 4.31
N TYR A 76 -2.96 9.82 3.06
CA TYR A 76 -4.05 9.31 2.24
C TYR A 76 -3.63 9.17 0.79
N MET A 77 -4.42 8.40 0.06
CA MET A 77 -4.36 8.32 -1.39
C MET A 77 -5.75 8.65 -1.94
N ASN A 78 -5.81 9.24 -3.12
CA ASN A 78 -7.07 9.55 -3.76
C ASN A 78 -7.00 9.40 -5.29
N THR A 79 -8.13 8.99 -5.84
CA THR A 79 -8.40 8.97 -7.27
C THR A 79 -9.85 9.43 -7.45
N ASN A 80 -10.11 10.39 -8.33
CA ASN A 80 -11.47 10.85 -8.66
C ASN A 80 -12.32 11.25 -7.43
N ALA A 81 -11.72 11.95 -6.46
CA ALA A 81 -12.33 12.34 -5.19
C ALA A 81 -12.73 11.20 -4.24
N THR A 82 -12.30 9.96 -4.51
CA THR A 82 -12.44 8.84 -3.58
C THR A 82 -11.16 8.68 -2.76
N TYR A 83 -11.28 8.76 -1.43
CA TYR A 83 -10.15 8.77 -0.50
C TYR A 83 -9.98 7.44 0.21
N ARG A 84 -8.73 7.03 0.39
CA ARG A 84 -8.34 5.87 1.20
C ARG A 84 -7.21 6.30 2.12
N PHE A 85 -7.43 6.14 3.42
CA PHE A 85 -6.56 6.66 4.45
C PHE A 85 -5.59 5.59 4.89
N VAL A 86 -4.32 5.97 5.07
CA VAL A 86 -3.29 5.11 5.64
C VAL A 86 -2.81 5.69 6.96
N SER A 87 -2.59 4.82 7.93
CA SER A 87 -1.95 5.18 9.18
C SER A 87 -1.02 4.08 9.64
N ILE A 88 0.02 4.49 10.34
CA ILE A 88 0.96 3.63 11.02
C ILE A 88 0.98 4.12 12.44
N ALA A 89 0.41 3.32 13.34
CA ALA A 89 0.54 3.53 14.77
C ALA A 89 1.52 2.49 15.28
N GLU A 90 2.66 2.95 15.78
CA GLU A 90 3.75 2.12 16.26
C GLU A 90 4.41 1.25 15.17
N GLN A 91 3.99 -0.01 15.03
CA GLN A 91 4.40 -0.97 14.01
C GLN A 91 3.19 -1.62 13.32
N VAL A 92 2.01 -1.01 13.41
CA VAL A 92 0.79 -1.51 12.75
C VAL A 92 0.41 -0.55 11.64
N PHE A 93 0.49 -1.03 10.40
CA PHE A 93 -0.06 -0.33 9.25
C PHE A 93 -1.55 -0.65 9.13
N THR A 94 -2.36 0.36 8.83
CA THR A 94 -3.78 0.22 8.51
C THR A 94 -4.12 1.03 7.27
N MET A 95 -4.95 0.47 6.40
CA MET A 95 -5.56 1.17 5.26
C MET A 95 -7.08 1.05 5.33
N ILE A 96 -7.77 2.17 5.47
CA ILE A 96 -9.23 2.20 5.57
C ILE A 96 -9.79 3.23 4.58
N GLY A 97 -10.75 2.82 3.78
CA GLY A 97 -11.41 3.64 2.78
C GLY A 97 -12.55 2.89 2.12
N GLU A 98 -13.12 3.50 1.09
CA GLU A 98 -14.06 2.93 0.11
C GLU A 98 -14.45 1.44 0.30
N GLY A 99 -15.67 1.21 0.75
CA GLY A 99 -16.26 -0.12 0.72
C GLY A 99 -16.55 -0.55 -0.71
N LYS A 100 -16.39 -1.86 -1.00
CA LYS A 100 -16.64 -2.41 -2.34
C LYS A 100 -15.87 -1.67 -3.44
N HIS A 101 -14.57 -1.52 -3.27
CA HIS A 101 -13.68 -0.95 -4.28
C HIS A 101 -13.44 -1.94 -5.42
N GLY A 102 -13.69 -1.52 -6.66
CA GLY A 102 -13.58 -2.37 -7.83
C GLY A 102 -12.15 -2.62 -8.29
N LEU A 103 -11.88 -3.87 -8.67
CA LEU A 103 -10.58 -4.33 -9.16
C LEU A 103 -10.69 -4.82 -10.60
N TRP A 104 -9.59 -4.75 -11.33
CA TRP A 104 -9.48 -5.20 -12.71
C TRP A 104 -8.55 -6.39 -12.80
N ARG A 105 -8.99 -7.45 -13.48
CA ARG A 105 -8.17 -8.63 -13.72
C ARG A 105 -7.06 -8.32 -14.72
N VAL A 106 -5.84 -8.74 -14.39
CA VAL A 106 -4.67 -8.78 -15.27
C VAL A 106 -3.79 -9.97 -14.92
N GLN A 107 -2.80 -10.27 -15.75
CA GLN A 107 -1.85 -11.32 -15.45
C GLN A 107 -0.48 -11.00 -16.04
N GLU A 108 0.57 -11.05 -15.20
CA GLU A 108 1.95 -10.89 -15.66
C GLU A 108 2.37 -12.07 -16.56
N ASN A 109 3.22 -11.79 -17.55
CA ASN A 109 3.65 -12.74 -18.57
C ASN A 109 5.03 -13.36 -18.29
N GLY A 110 5.55 -13.19 -17.07
CA GLY A 110 6.85 -13.69 -16.64
C GLY A 110 8.07 -12.95 -17.20
N ASN A 111 7.86 -11.84 -17.93
CA ASN A 111 8.94 -10.99 -18.42
C ASN A 111 9.10 -9.71 -17.59
N VAL A 112 10.28 -9.12 -17.72
CA VAL A 112 10.62 -7.78 -17.26
C VAL A 112 10.94 -6.94 -18.49
N ARG A 113 10.33 -5.76 -18.59
CA ARG A 113 10.70 -4.76 -19.59
C ARG A 113 11.87 -3.93 -19.09
N LEU A 114 12.93 -3.87 -19.89
CA LEU A 114 14.09 -3.00 -19.66
C LEU A 114 14.09 -1.90 -20.71
N TYR A 115 14.03 -0.65 -20.26
CA TYR A 115 14.03 0.56 -21.10
C TYR A 115 15.45 1.04 -21.36
N ARG A 116 15.71 1.50 -22.58
CA ARG A 116 17.01 2.06 -22.98
C ARG A 116 17.26 3.35 -22.20
N ARG A 117 18.41 3.42 -21.54
CA ARG A 117 18.90 4.60 -20.85
C ARG A 117 19.17 5.73 -21.85
N ARG A 118 18.97 6.97 -21.41
CA ARG A 118 19.33 8.17 -22.17
C ARG A 118 20.80 8.11 -22.58
N GLN A 119 21.08 8.43 -23.84
CA GLN A 119 22.40 8.40 -24.47
C GLN A 119 23.06 7.01 -24.61
N ALA A 120 22.41 5.92 -24.20
CA ALA A 120 22.91 4.58 -24.50
C ALA A 120 22.78 4.27 -26.00
N GLU A 121 23.77 3.58 -26.55
CA GLU A 121 23.81 3.13 -27.96
C GLU A 121 22.55 2.31 -28.32
N GLY A 122 22.17 1.40 -27.43
CA GLY A 122 21.09 0.44 -27.65
C GLY A 122 21.57 -0.80 -28.42
N LEU A 123 20.72 -1.81 -28.44
CA LEU A 123 20.94 -3.06 -29.17
C LEU A 123 20.27 -2.97 -30.54
N PRO A 124 20.94 -3.39 -31.64
CA PRO A 124 20.31 -3.51 -32.95
C PRO A 124 19.09 -4.45 -32.93
N VAL A 125 18.13 -4.21 -33.80
CA VAL A 125 16.99 -5.12 -34.01
C VAL A 125 17.50 -6.52 -34.41
N GLY A 126 16.92 -7.58 -33.82
CA GLY A 126 17.33 -8.97 -34.08
C GLY A 126 18.54 -9.46 -33.29
N THR A 127 19.08 -8.63 -32.38
CA THR A 127 20.16 -9.05 -31.48
C THR A 127 19.75 -10.24 -30.62
N ASP A 128 20.61 -11.27 -30.54
CA ASP A 128 20.46 -12.38 -29.61
C ASP A 128 20.75 -11.92 -28.17
N LEU A 129 19.68 -11.81 -27.37
CA LEU A 129 19.74 -11.37 -25.98
C LEU A 129 20.49 -12.36 -25.06
N TYR A 130 20.64 -13.62 -25.46
CA TYR A 130 21.32 -14.67 -24.69
C TYR A 130 22.83 -14.73 -24.94
N SER A 131 23.35 -14.00 -25.92
CA SER A 131 24.78 -13.95 -26.19
C SER A 131 25.55 -13.27 -25.04
N GLN A 132 26.70 -13.83 -24.67
CA GLN A 132 27.48 -13.38 -23.50
C GLN A 132 27.90 -11.90 -23.56
N ASP A 133 28.20 -11.40 -24.76
CA ASP A 133 28.56 -9.99 -24.96
C ASP A 133 27.36 -9.06 -24.80
N VAL A 134 26.17 -9.50 -25.21
CA VAL A 134 24.93 -8.71 -25.06
C VAL A 134 24.48 -8.67 -23.61
N ILE A 135 24.55 -9.78 -22.88
CA ILE A 135 24.20 -9.82 -21.45
C ILE A 135 24.98 -8.76 -20.65
N LYS A 136 26.28 -8.58 -20.94
CA LYS A 136 27.12 -7.55 -20.31
C LYS A 136 26.68 -6.13 -20.68
N LYS A 137 26.21 -5.92 -21.91
CA LYS A 137 25.73 -4.61 -22.38
C LYS A 137 24.39 -4.22 -21.77
N ILE A 138 23.47 -5.17 -21.57
CA ILE A 138 22.10 -4.90 -21.07
C ILE A 138 22.14 -4.05 -19.80
N GLY A 139 22.92 -4.43 -18.79
CA GLY A 139 22.96 -3.72 -17.50
C GLY A 139 23.43 -2.27 -17.58
N ASN A 140 24.25 -1.94 -18.59
CA ASN A 140 24.77 -0.59 -18.80
C ASN A 140 23.88 0.25 -19.73
N GLN A 141 23.18 -0.39 -20.65
CA GLN A 141 22.40 0.31 -21.69
C GLN A 141 20.91 0.38 -21.38
N TYR A 142 20.39 -0.51 -20.54
CA TYR A 142 18.97 -0.63 -20.22
C TYR A 142 18.72 -0.67 -18.70
N GLY A 143 17.50 -0.36 -18.29
CA GLY A 143 17.05 -0.45 -16.90
C GLY A 143 15.53 -0.61 -16.82
N TYR A 144 15.05 -1.31 -15.79
CA TYR A 144 13.60 -1.50 -15.56
C TYR A 144 12.93 -0.22 -15.03
N TYR A 145 13.67 0.57 -14.25
CA TYR A 145 13.26 1.87 -13.73
C TYR A 145 14.39 2.87 -13.92
N LEU A 146 14.09 3.99 -14.60
CA LEU A 146 15.05 5.03 -14.96
C LEU A 146 14.73 6.31 -14.17
N GLU A 147 14.99 6.29 -12.86
CA GLU A 147 14.60 7.35 -11.92
C GLU A 147 15.02 8.76 -12.41
N ASP A 148 16.27 8.91 -12.86
CA ASP A 148 16.84 10.16 -13.36
C ASP A 148 16.21 10.69 -14.67
N GLU A 149 15.36 9.89 -15.32
CA GLU A 149 14.72 10.24 -16.59
C GLU A 149 13.23 10.60 -16.43
N SER A 150 12.64 10.43 -15.25
CA SER A 150 11.23 10.76 -14.98
C SER A 150 10.30 10.17 -16.07
N TRP A 151 9.25 10.88 -16.50
CA TRP A 151 8.35 10.43 -17.57
C TRP A 151 9.05 10.03 -18.87
N SER A 152 10.17 10.69 -19.21
CA SER A 152 10.91 10.42 -20.44
C SER A 152 11.60 9.05 -20.45
N GLY A 153 11.77 8.42 -19.28
CA GLY A 153 12.31 7.08 -19.17
C GLY A 153 11.38 6.01 -19.76
N TYR A 154 10.06 6.23 -19.70
CA TYR A 154 9.09 5.33 -20.32
C TYR A 154 9.15 5.43 -21.85
N LYS A 155 9.02 4.28 -22.52
CA LYS A 155 8.95 4.18 -23.97
C LYS A 155 7.67 3.46 -24.34
N PHE A 156 6.86 4.07 -25.19
CA PHE A 156 5.60 3.51 -25.63
C PHE A 156 5.84 2.30 -26.56
N PRO A 157 4.89 1.37 -26.68
CA PRO A 157 5.07 0.19 -27.49
C PRO A 157 5.33 0.48 -28.98
N ASP A 158 4.73 1.54 -29.52
CA ASP A 158 4.96 2.02 -30.89
C ASP A 158 6.36 2.65 -31.07
N GLU A 159 7.06 2.93 -29.98
CA GLU A 159 8.43 3.45 -29.97
C GLU A 159 9.48 2.34 -29.83
N ARG A 160 9.14 1.05 -30.01
CA ARG A 160 10.06 -0.08 -29.80
C ARG A 160 11.41 0.08 -30.50
N VAL A 161 11.41 0.63 -31.71
CA VAL A 161 12.59 0.79 -32.55
C VAL A 161 12.84 2.27 -32.81
N THR A 162 14.10 2.70 -32.63
CA THR A 162 14.53 4.07 -32.94
C THR A 162 14.77 4.27 -34.43
N GLU A 163 14.87 5.53 -34.87
CA GLU A 163 15.29 5.88 -36.24
C GLU A 163 16.61 5.23 -36.67
N ASN A 164 17.54 4.99 -35.74
CA ASN A 164 18.82 4.31 -36.00
C ASN A 164 18.75 2.77 -35.98
N ASN A 165 17.55 2.18 -36.08
CA ASN A 165 17.32 0.73 -36.03
C ASN A 165 17.86 0.00 -34.78
N THR A 166 17.77 0.67 -33.62
CA THR A 166 18.09 0.12 -32.29
C THR A 166 16.85 0.01 -31.42
N LEU A 167 16.88 -0.87 -30.41
CA LEU A 167 15.76 -1.15 -29.52
C LEU A 167 15.67 -0.11 -28.39
N ASN A 168 14.53 0.58 -28.26
CA ASN A 168 14.25 1.50 -27.15
C ASN A 168 13.88 0.76 -25.85
N TYR A 169 13.43 -0.48 -25.96
CA TYR A 169 13.23 -1.37 -24.83
C TYR A 169 13.39 -2.83 -25.27
N ILE A 170 13.68 -3.70 -24.31
CA ILE A 170 13.73 -5.15 -24.49
C ILE A 170 12.88 -5.81 -23.40
N ASP A 171 12.27 -6.94 -23.74
CA ASP A 171 11.55 -7.78 -22.78
C ASP A 171 12.37 -9.06 -22.62
N VAL A 172 12.71 -9.41 -21.37
CA VAL A 172 13.48 -10.61 -21.05
C VAL A 172 12.75 -11.42 -19.97
N PRO A 173 12.71 -12.76 -20.06
CA PRO A 173 12.06 -13.58 -19.04
C PRO A 173 12.85 -13.51 -17.73
N ILE A 174 12.20 -13.71 -16.59
CA ILE A 174 12.86 -13.70 -15.26
C ILE A 174 13.96 -14.77 -15.11
N THR A 175 13.95 -15.80 -15.95
CA THR A 175 14.96 -16.86 -16.06
C THR A 175 16.20 -16.42 -16.86
N HIS A 176 16.17 -15.27 -17.52
CA HIS A 176 17.24 -14.79 -18.38
C HIS A 176 18.55 -14.61 -17.59
N PRO A 177 19.74 -14.98 -18.14
CA PRO A 177 21.02 -14.87 -17.44
C PRO A 177 21.38 -13.48 -16.92
N PHE A 178 20.77 -12.43 -17.47
CA PHE A 178 20.86 -11.05 -16.94
C PHE A 178 20.55 -10.97 -15.44
N PHE A 179 19.56 -11.73 -14.96
CA PHE A 179 19.16 -11.77 -13.55
C PHE A 179 20.06 -12.64 -12.67
N LYS A 180 21.11 -13.26 -13.24
CA LYS A 180 22.12 -14.03 -12.51
C LYS A 180 21.52 -15.12 -11.60
N GLY A 181 20.44 -15.76 -12.04
CA GLY A 181 19.76 -16.81 -11.29
C GLY A 181 18.92 -16.33 -10.10
N LYS A 182 18.69 -15.01 -9.95
CA LYS A 182 17.85 -14.44 -8.87
C LYS A 182 16.47 -15.10 -8.76
N TYR A 183 15.91 -15.56 -9.87
CA TYR A 183 14.59 -16.20 -9.97
C TYR A 183 14.67 -17.66 -10.45
N ALA A 184 15.81 -18.34 -10.25
CA ALA A 184 15.99 -19.71 -10.75
C ALA A 184 15.00 -20.72 -10.14
N ASP A 185 14.63 -20.53 -8.88
CA ASP A 185 13.68 -21.38 -8.14
C ASP A 185 12.27 -20.76 -8.06
N HIS A 186 11.95 -19.81 -8.94
CA HIS A 186 10.65 -19.15 -8.95
C HIS A 186 9.57 -20.08 -9.51
N GLU A 187 8.45 -20.21 -8.82
CA GLU A 187 7.28 -20.96 -9.32
C GLU A 187 6.70 -20.24 -10.54
N PRO A 188 6.21 -20.96 -11.57
CA PRO A 188 5.65 -20.31 -12.73
C PRO A 188 4.61 -19.24 -12.38
N VAL A 189 4.82 -18.04 -12.91
CA VAL A 189 3.83 -16.96 -12.93
C VAL A 189 2.61 -17.41 -13.73
N ASP A 190 1.64 -18.00 -13.06
CA ASP A 190 0.46 -18.61 -13.66
C ASP A 190 -0.86 -18.08 -13.10
N LEU A 191 -0.84 -17.26 -12.04
CA LEU A 191 -2.04 -16.65 -11.47
C LEU A 191 -2.26 -15.23 -11.98
N ALA A 192 -3.52 -14.94 -12.33
CA ALA A 192 -3.96 -13.57 -12.52
C ALA A 192 -4.00 -12.83 -11.17
N ASN A 193 -3.78 -11.51 -11.22
CA ASN A 193 -4.02 -10.61 -10.11
C ASN A 193 -5.12 -9.59 -10.48
N TRP A 194 -5.78 -9.07 -9.46
CA TRP A 194 -6.86 -8.11 -9.57
C TRP A 194 -6.40 -6.82 -8.93
N TYR A 195 -6.33 -5.74 -9.69
CA TYR A 195 -5.67 -4.52 -9.24
C TYR A 195 -6.52 -3.27 -9.45
N CYS A 196 -6.19 -2.21 -8.72
CA CYS A 196 -6.65 -0.87 -9.01
C CYS A 196 -5.63 0.16 -8.51
N THR A 197 -5.51 1.28 -9.23
CA THR A 197 -4.62 2.38 -8.88
C THR A 197 -5.18 3.18 -7.71
N MET A 198 -4.42 3.27 -6.62
CA MET A 198 -4.85 3.93 -5.38
C MET A 198 -4.42 5.39 -5.31
N SER A 199 -3.28 5.73 -5.92
CA SER A 199 -2.62 7.02 -5.78
C SER A 199 -2.39 7.74 -7.11
N ALA A 200 -2.02 9.01 -7.03
CA ALA A 200 -1.29 9.69 -8.10
C ALA A 200 0.19 9.26 -8.14
N ASN A 201 0.95 9.74 -9.14
CA ASN A 201 2.39 9.50 -9.21
C ASN A 201 3.07 10.01 -7.95
N ASP A 202 4.09 9.28 -7.51
CA ASP A 202 4.91 9.58 -6.33
C ASP A 202 4.13 9.59 -5.00
N TYR A 203 2.81 9.37 -5.04
CA TYR A 203 1.88 9.27 -3.90
C TYR A 203 2.18 10.30 -2.78
N PRO A 204 2.25 11.61 -3.11
CA PRO A 204 2.82 12.63 -2.23
C PRO A 204 2.19 12.60 -0.84
N TYR A 205 0.87 12.47 -0.76
CA TYR A 205 0.09 12.48 0.50
C TYR A 205 0.23 11.23 1.38
N ALA A 206 0.87 10.17 0.88
CA ALA A 206 1.16 8.96 1.63
C ALA A 206 2.67 8.67 1.72
N LYS A 207 3.53 9.51 1.10
CA LYS A 207 4.95 9.21 0.88
C LYS A 207 5.70 8.84 2.16
N LYS A 208 5.55 9.62 3.23
CA LYS A 208 6.26 9.36 4.49
C LYS A 208 5.81 8.08 5.16
N ALA A 209 4.50 7.84 5.23
CA ALA A 209 3.93 6.61 5.77
C ALA A 209 4.40 5.38 4.97
N MET A 210 4.35 5.46 3.64
CA MET A 210 4.77 4.34 2.79
C MET A 210 6.28 4.10 2.80
N ASN A 211 7.11 5.15 2.80
CA ASN A 211 8.55 5.01 2.97
C ASN A 211 8.88 4.30 4.30
N PHE A 212 8.16 4.65 5.38
CA PHE A 212 8.29 3.93 6.64
C PHE A 212 7.89 2.47 6.49
N ALA A 213 6.68 2.18 6.01
CA ALA A 213 6.18 0.81 5.86
C ALA A 213 7.12 -0.06 5.00
N PHE A 214 7.60 0.46 3.86
CA PHE A 214 8.50 -0.25 2.95
C PHE A 214 9.92 -0.43 3.49
N SER A 215 10.30 0.30 4.54
CA SER A 215 11.60 0.12 5.22
C SER A 215 11.56 -0.95 6.31
N GLN A 216 10.37 -1.43 6.71
CA GLN A 216 10.22 -2.39 7.80
C GLN A 216 10.35 -3.86 7.33
N GLN A 217 10.47 -4.79 8.27
CA GLN A 217 10.74 -6.22 7.99
C GLN A 217 9.62 -6.93 7.22
N ALA A 218 8.37 -6.49 7.40
CA ALA A 218 7.22 -7.02 6.67
C ALA A 218 7.20 -6.60 5.19
N ALA A 219 7.95 -5.56 4.82
CA ALA A 219 8.03 -5.14 3.43
C ALA A 219 8.64 -6.26 2.58
N ASN A 220 8.07 -6.42 1.40
CA ASN A 220 8.50 -7.33 0.36
C ASN A 220 8.48 -8.81 0.76
N LYS A 221 7.60 -9.15 1.70
CA LYS A 221 7.25 -10.52 2.06
C LYS A 221 6.01 -10.94 1.26
N VAL A 222 6.26 -11.53 0.10
CA VAL A 222 5.21 -12.02 -0.80
C VAL A 222 4.85 -13.46 -0.44
N GLY A 223 3.55 -13.73 -0.28
CA GLY A 223 3.01 -15.05 0.00
C GLY A 223 2.95 -15.96 -1.24
N PRO A 224 2.58 -17.24 -1.10
CA PRO A 224 2.60 -18.21 -2.19
C PRO A 224 1.79 -17.78 -3.42
N LEU A 225 0.57 -17.27 -3.25
CA LEU A 225 -0.25 -16.84 -4.39
C LEU A 225 0.35 -15.61 -5.07
N GLY A 226 0.84 -14.65 -4.28
CA GLY A 226 1.51 -13.45 -4.78
C GLY A 226 2.75 -13.77 -5.62
N LYS A 227 3.53 -14.80 -5.24
CA LYS A 227 4.69 -15.26 -6.03
C LYS A 227 4.26 -15.84 -7.37
N ARG A 228 3.22 -16.68 -7.38
CA ARG A 228 2.59 -17.22 -8.60
C ARG A 228 1.90 -16.15 -9.45
N ALA A 229 1.64 -14.97 -8.91
CA ALA A 229 1.20 -13.78 -9.67
C ALA A 229 2.37 -12.86 -10.07
N GLY A 230 3.62 -13.20 -9.73
CA GLY A 230 4.83 -12.45 -10.07
C GLY A 230 5.10 -11.21 -9.21
N LEU A 231 4.41 -11.05 -8.08
CA LEU A 231 4.52 -9.85 -7.24
C LEU A 231 5.90 -9.70 -6.56
N ASP A 232 6.69 -10.78 -6.49
CA ASP A 232 8.06 -10.77 -5.95
C ASP A 232 9.15 -10.44 -6.99
N ILE A 233 8.77 -10.24 -8.25
CA ILE A 233 9.67 -9.80 -9.32
C ILE A 233 9.94 -8.30 -9.14
N ARG A 234 11.07 -7.97 -8.49
CA ARG A 234 11.39 -6.60 -8.04
C ARG A 234 11.53 -5.57 -9.13
N GLU A 235 11.84 -6.02 -10.33
CA GLU A 235 11.96 -5.14 -11.49
C GLU A 235 10.58 -4.70 -12.02
N ASN A 236 9.52 -5.48 -11.72
CA ASN A 236 8.14 -5.12 -12.03
C ASN A 236 7.43 -4.45 -10.83
N TYR A 237 7.76 -4.87 -9.60
CA TYR A 237 7.17 -4.36 -8.36
C TYR A 237 8.28 -3.88 -7.41
N LEU A 238 8.45 -2.55 -7.32
CA LEU A 238 9.52 -1.92 -6.53
C LEU A 238 9.42 -2.32 -5.06
N ASN A 239 8.22 -2.18 -4.51
CA ASN A 239 7.90 -2.57 -3.15
C ASN A 239 6.54 -3.27 -3.06
N VAL A 240 6.41 -4.18 -2.11
CA VAL A 240 5.17 -4.92 -1.84
C VAL A 240 4.93 -4.95 -0.35
N LEU A 241 3.71 -4.68 0.09
CA LEU A 241 3.28 -4.85 1.46
C LEU A 241 2.10 -5.83 1.47
N ARG A 242 2.29 -7.00 2.08
CA ARG A 242 1.19 -7.96 2.27
C ARG A 242 0.22 -7.42 3.32
N LEU A 243 -1.06 -7.52 3.02
CA LEU A 243 -2.15 -7.01 3.82
C LEU A 243 -3.06 -8.13 4.30
N GLU A 244 -3.69 -7.90 5.43
CA GLU A 244 -4.77 -8.73 5.99
C GLU A 244 -6.04 -7.90 6.07
N HIS A 245 -7.17 -8.48 5.69
CA HIS A 245 -8.47 -7.87 5.90
C HIS A 245 -8.79 -7.78 7.39
N PHE A 246 -9.42 -6.70 7.83
CA PHE A 246 -10.11 -6.71 9.12
C PHE A 246 -11.20 -7.81 9.14
N PRO A 247 -11.56 -8.37 10.31
CA PRO A 247 -12.47 -9.53 10.39
C PRO A 247 -13.84 -9.36 9.70
N ASP A 248 -14.34 -8.13 9.64
CA ASP A 248 -15.63 -7.77 9.02
C ASP A 248 -15.51 -7.30 7.56
N ALA A 249 -14.29 -7.18 7.02
CA ALA A 249 -14.05 -6.88 5.61
C ALA A 249 -14.20 -8.13 4.74
N LYS A 250 -14.58 -7.96 3.47
CA LYS A 250 -14.82 -9.07 2.53
C LYS A 250 -14.34 -8.73 1.11
N THR A 251 -14.20 -9.79 0.31
CA THR A 251 -14.18 -9.70 -1.16
C THR A 251 -15.54 -10.08 -1.69
N TRP A 252 -15.97 -9.38 -2.74
CA TRP A 252 -17.27 -9.52 -3.38
C TRP A 252 -17.08 -9.80 -4.87
N VAL A 253 -17.88 -10.68 -5.44
CA VAL A 253 -17.86 -10.96 -6.88
C VAL A 253 -19.23 -10.65 -7.46
N ASN A 254 -19.25 -10.00 -8.63
CA ASN A 254 -20.47 -9.86 -9.41
C ASN A 254 -20.79 -11.20 -10.09
N VAL A 255 -21.97 -11.73 -9.84
CA VAL A 255 -22.48 -12.93 -10.53
C VAL A 255 -23.48 -12.60 -11.65
N GLY A 256 -23.82 -11.31 -11.80
CA GLY A 256 -24.70 -10.83 -12.87
C GLY A 256 -26.13 -11.35 -12.75
N GLN A 257 -26.79 -11.48 -13.90
CA GLN A 257 -28.09 -12.14 -14.02
C GLN A 257 -28.18 -12.66 -15.46
N PRO A 258 -28.44 -13.97 -15.67
CA PRO A 258 -28.51 -14.54 -17.01
C PRO A 258 -29.37 -13.71 -17.98
N GLY A 259 -28.75 -13.28 -19.09
CA GLY A 259 -29.39 -12.43 -20.12
C GLY A 259 -29.38 -10.92 -19.81
N LYS A 260 -28.85 -10.51 -18.66
CA LYS A 260 -28.73 -9.12 -18.20
C LYS A 260 -27.39 -8.81 -17.53
N ASP A 261 -26.38 -9.65 -17.71
CA ASP A 261 -25.06 -9.55 -17.07
C ASP A 261 -24.40 -8.17 -17.18
N ALA A 262 -24.60 -7.46 -18.29
CA ALA A 262 -24.07 -6.11 -18.50
C ALA A 262 -24.85 -4.99 -17.77
N LEU A 263 -26.03 -5.29 -17.22
CA LEU A 263 -27.01 -4.33 -16.71
C LEU A 263 -27.52 -4.66 -15.30
N HIS A 264 -27.27 -5.87 -14.81
CA HIS A 264 -27.67 -6.32 -13.48
C HIS A 264 -26.45 -6.73 -12.68
N VAL A 265 -26.42 -6.27 -11.44
CA VAL A 265 -25.29 -6.44 -10.54
C VAL A 265 -25.76 -7.18 -9.31
N GLU A 266 -25.12 -8.30 -9.01
CA GLU A 266 -25.36 -9.10 -7.81
C GLU A 266 -24.03 -9.43 -7.15
N TRP A 267 -23.75 -8.79 -6.01
CA TRP A 267 -22.50 -8.96 -5.27
C TRP A 267 -22.62 -10.09 -4.25
N LYS A 268 -21.89 -11.19 -4.45
CA LYS A 268 -21.78 -12.29 -3.48
C LYS A 268 -20.42 -12.28 -2.80
N ALA A 269 -20.41 -12.51 -1.49
CA ALA A 269 -19.18 -12.56 -0.70
C ALA A 269 -18.47 -13.92 -0.88
N ILE A 270 -17.17 -13.89 -1.13
CA ILE A 270 -16.40 -15.13 -1.35
C ILE A 270 -16.29 -15.96 -0.07
N ASP A 271 -16.25 -17.28 -0.24
CA ASP A 271 -15.82 -18.23 0.78
C ASP A 271 -14.29 -18.38 0.71
N ALA A 272 -13.59 -17.73 1.64
CA ALA A 272 -12.13 -17.72 1.70
C ALA A 272 -11.53 -19.09 2.10
N ASP A 273 -12.34 -20.01 2.63
CA ASP A 273 -11.89 -21.37 2.95
C ASP A 273 -11.77 -22.24 1.70
N LYS A 274 -12.46 -21.87 0.61
CA LYS A 274 -12.44 -22.60 -0.67
C LYS A 274 -11.74 -21.84 -1.80
N THR A 275 -11.90 -20.51 -1.82
CA THR A 275 -11.16 -19.61 -2.72
C THR A 275 -10.07 -18.94 -1.90
N GLN A 276 -8.83 -19.44 -2.00
CA GLN A 276 -7.71 -18.84 -1.30
C GLN A 276 -7.46 -17.42 -1.83
N THR A 277 -7.05 -16.52 -0.93
CA THR A 277 -6.83 -15.12 -1.28
C THR A 277 -5.61 -14.53 -0.59
N GLU A 278 -4.92 -13.63 -1.29
CA GLU A 278 -3.87 -12.79 -0.72
C GLU A 278 -4.04 -11.35 -1.21
N TYR A 279 -3.86 -10.39 -0.30
CA TYR A 279 -4.00 -8.96 -0.57
C TYR A 279 -2.68 -8.22 -0.40
N TYR A 280 -2.47 -7.21 -1.23
CA TYR A 280 -1.24 -6.46 -1.30
C TYR A 280 -1.50 -4.99 -1.57
N LEU A 281 -0.67 -4.13 -0.97
CA LEU A 281 -0.41 -2.79 -1.47
C LEU A 281 0.96 -2.82 -2.15
N VAL A 282 1.00 -2.57 -3.46
CA VAL A 282 2.22 -2.66 -4.26
C VAL A 282 2.62 -1.30 -4.80
N GLU A 283 3.91 -1.01 -4.77
CA GLU A 283 4.53 0.09 -5.49
C GLU A 283 5.05 -0.44 -6.84
N ARG A 284 4.50 0.10 -7.92
CA ARG A 284 4.92 -0.23 -9.29
C ARG A 284 5.11 1.04 -10.10
N THR A 285 6.08 1.02 -11.02
CA THR A 285 6.27 2.12 -11.94
C THR A 285 5.21 2.12 -13.04
N PHE A 286 4.49 3.21 -13.19
CA PHE A 286 3.58 3.48 -14.30
C PHE A 286 4.07 4.75 -15.01
N PHE A 287 4.32 4.64 -16.32
CA PHE A 287 5.01 5.69 -17.10
C PHE A 287 6.35 6.16 -16.48
N ASN A 288 7.12 5.20 -15.94
CA ASN A 288 8.39 5.45 -15.24
C ASN A 288 8.27 6.39 -14.02
N LYS A 289 7.08 6.40 -13.40
CA LYS A 289 6.82 7.04 -12.11
C LYS A 289 6.22 6.03 -11.12
N PRO A 290 6.59 6.05 -9.84
CA PRO A 290 6.03 5.12 -8.87
C PRO A 290 4.58 5.47 -8.54
N TYR A 291 3.73 4.46 -8.47
CA TYR A 291 2.33 4.52 -8.06
C TYR A 291 2.04 3.41 -7.07
N LEU A 292 1.01 3.60 -6.24
CA LEU A 292 0.49 2.58 -5.34
C LEU A 292 -0.75 1.93 -5.94
N PHE A 293 -0.79 0.60 -5.89
CA PHE A 293 -1.92 -0.20 -6.35
C PHE A 293 -2.34 -1.15 -5.24
N VAL A 294 -3.64 -1.28 -5.02
CA VAL A 294 -4.16 -2.42 -4.28
C VAL A 294 -4.20 -3.60 -5.25
N THR A 295 -3.84 -4.78 -4.76
CA THR A 295 -3.81 -6.00 -5.57
C THR A 295 -4.32 -7.17 -4.75
N ALA A 296 -5.19 -7.99 -5.35
CA ALA A 296 -5.67 -9.24 -4.79
C ALA A 296 -5.36 -10.39 -5.74
N VAL A 297 -4.94 -11.52 -5.18
CA VAL A 297 -4.69 -12.77 -5.92
C VAL A 297 -5.61 -13.85 -5.38
N TYR A 298 -6.18 -14.66 -6.27
CA TYR A 298 -7.12 -15.71 -5.93
C TYR A 298 -6.71 -17.02 -6.59
N ASP A 299 -6.95 -18.13 -5.90
CA ASP A 299 -6.83 -19.48 -6.46
C ASP A 299 -7.87 -20.40 -5.81
N ASN A 300 -8.45 -21.31 -6.58
CA ASN A 300 -9.39 -22.29 -6.06
C ASN A 300 -8.64 -23.53 -5.60
N GLN A 301 -9.12 -24.17 -4.54
CA GLN A 301 -8.50 -25.41 -4.06
C GLN A 301 -8.87 -26.64 -4.90
N ASP A 302 -9.99 -26.59 -5.61
CA ASP A 302 -10.62 -27.72 -6.29
C ASP A 302 -10.66 -27.63 -7.82
N ASN A 303 -10.24 -26.48 -8.38
CA ASN A 303 -10.12 -26.28 -9.82
C ASN A 303 -9.00 -25.27 -10.15
N ASP A 304 -8.69 -25.12 -11.44
CA ASP A 304 -7.59 -24.28 -11.94
C ASP A 304 -8.09 -23.03 -12.68
N ASP A 305 -9.32 -22.57 -12.44
CA ASP A 305 -9.96 -21.47 -13.19
C ASP A 305 -9.15 -20.15 -13.17
N HIS A 306 -8.33 -19.93 -12.14
CA HIS A 306 -7.50 -18.74 -12.01
C HIS A 306 -6.14 -18.85 -12.68
N ARG A 307 -5.78 -20.04 -13.16
CA ARG A 307 -4.44 -20.38 -13.66
C ARG A 307 -4.38 -20.30 -15.17
N TYR A 308 -3.27 -19.78 -15.68
CA TYR A 308 -2.97 -19.73 -17.12
C TYR A 308 -1.49 -19.47 -17.36
N VAL A 309 -0.88 -20.12 -18.35
CA VAL A 309 0.41 -19.71 -18.92
C VAL A 309 0.29 -19.80 -20.43
N ARG A 310 0.71 -18.74 -21.14
CA ARG A 310 0.73 -18.76 -22.61
C ARG A 310 1.67 -19.87 -23.09
N PRO A 311 1.23 -20.81 -23.95
CA PRO A 311 2.07 -21.89 -24.48
C PRO A 311 3.03 -21.43 -25.59
N ASP A 312 3.58 -20.21 -25.48
CA ASP A 312 4.44 -19.59 -26.47
C ASP A 312 5.36 -18.52 -25.85
N GLY A 313 6.44 -18.20 -26.56
CA GLY A 313 7.37 -17.14 -26.22
C GLY A 313 8.52 -17.57 -25.31
N ALA A 314 9.44 -16.62 -25.09
CA ALA A 314 10.69 -16.87 -24.36
C ALA A 314 10.47 -17.31 -22.91
N TYR A 315 9.45 -16.78 -22.24
CA TYR A 315 9.12 -17.17 -20.88
C TYR A 315 8.68 -18.65 -20.81
N PHE A 316 7.68 -19.06 -21.59
CA PHE A 316 7.22 -20.46 -21.63
C PHE A 316 8.34 -21.43 -21.99
N SER A 317 9.16 -21.07 -22.99
CA SER A 317 10.31 -21.86 -23.43
C SER A 317 11.41 -21.99 -22.37
N SER A 318 11.40 -21.13 -21.34
CA SER A 318 12.37 -21.14 -20.25
C SER A 318 11.93 -21.92 -19.01
N LEU A 319 10.65 -22.33 -18.95
CA LEU A 319 10.11 -23.10 -17.83
C LEU A 319 10.61 -24.54 -17.86
N SER A 320 10.82 -25.14 -16.69
CA SER A 320 11.35 -26.50 -16.57
C SER A 320 10.30 -27.60 -16.82
N GLN A 321 9.02 -27.31 -16.55
CA GLN A 321 7.90 -28.27 -16.66
C GLN A 321 6.64 -27.61 -17.26
N PRO A 322 6.74 -26.98 -18.45
CA PRO A 322 5.63 -26.25 -19.06
C PRO A 322 4.41 -27.15 -19.37
N GLU A 323 4.61 -28.46 -19.53
CA GLU A 323 3.55 -29.44 -19.84
C GLU A 323 2.56 -29.68 -18.70
N GLN A 324 2.90 -29.29 -17.47
CA GLN A 324 2.05 -29.43 -16.28
C GLN A 324 1.19 -28.19 -16.04
N LEU A 325 1.37 -27.13 -16.83
CA LEU A 325 0.71 -25.85 -16.66
C LEU A 325 -0.56 -25.79 -17.50
N LYS A 326 -1.57 -25.08 -17.00
CA LYS A 326 -2.77 -24.80 -17.76
C LYS A 326 -2.47 -23.77 -18.85
N THR A 327 -2.73 -24.13 -20.10
CA THR A 327 -2.44 -23.30 -21.28
C THR A 327 -3.69 -22.79 -21.98
N GLU A 328 -4.87 -23.02 -21.41
CA GLU A 328 -6.15 -22.51 -21.90
C GLU A 328 -6.67 -21.41 -20.98
N VAL A 329 -6.99 -20.24 -21.53
CA VAL A 329 -7.49 -19.11 -20.75
C VAL A 329 -8.91 -19.38 -20.27
N THR A 330 -9.13 -19.32 -18.95
CA THR A 330 -10.48 -19.18 -18.40
C THR A 330 -10.86 -17.69 -18.41
N TYR A 331 -11.77 -17.31 -19.31
CA TYR A 331 -12.19 -15.91 -19.47
C TYR A 331 -12.95 -15.36 -18.27
N GLN A 332 -13.84 -16.17 -17.68
CA GLN A 332 -14.64 -15.82 -16.49
C GLN A 332 -14.41 -16.89 -15.41
N PRO A 333 -13.44 -16.69 -14.51
CA PRO A 333 -13.11 -17.68 -13.49
C PRO A 333 -14.26 -17.80 -12.49
N ARG A 334 -14.48 -19.02 -12.01
CA ARG A 334 -15.46 -19.30 -10.97
C ARG A 334 -14.89 -19.00 -9.58
N PHE A 335 -15.76 -18.50 -8.71
CA PHE A 335 -15.48 -18.25 -7.30
C PHE A 335 -16.44 -19.05 -6.43
N HIS A 336 -15.96 -19.50 -5.27
CA HIS A 336 -16.81 -20.09 -4.23
C HIS A 336 -17.37 -19.00 -3.32
N PHE A 337 -18.65 -19.12 -2.94
CA PHE A 337 -19.36 -18.14 -2.12
C PHE A 337 -19.78 -18.69 -0.77
N LEU A 338 -19.94 -17.78 0.20
CA LEU A 338 -20.54 -18.12 1.49
C LEU A 338 -21.94 -18.72 1.26
N GLY A 339 -22.17 -19.92 1.77
CA GLY A 339 -23.37 -20.72 1.48
C GLY A 339 -23.12 -21.90 0.53
N GLY A 340 -21.92 -21.99 -0.05
CA GLY A 340 -21.44 -23.17 -0.80
C GLY A 340 -21.72 -23.16 -2.29
N GLU A 341 -22.30 -22.09 -2.83
CA GLU A 341 -22.50 -21.90 -4.27
C GLU A 341 -21.18 -21.57 -4.98
N GLU A 342 -21.10 -21.88 -6.27
CA GLU A 342 -19.98 -21.55 -7.16
C GLU A 342 -20.53 -20.89 -8.44
N GLU A 343 -20.06 -19.70 -8.78
CA GLU A 343 -20.48 -18.99 -10.01
C GLU A 343 -19.33 -18.23 -10.67
N ARG A 344 -19.52 -17.87 -11.94
CA ARG A 344 -18.54 -17.14 -12.75
C ARG A 344 -18.55 -15.66 -12.41
N ALA A 345 -17.36 -15.05 -12.39
CA ALA A 345 -17.23 -13.62 -12.25
C ALA A 345 -17.68 -12.88 -13.52
N VAL A 346 -18.58 -11.92 -13.36
CA VAL A 346 -19.14 -11.10 -14.44
C VAL A 346 -18.60 -9.67 -14.39
N GLY A 347 -17.77 -9.29 -15.36
CA GLY A 347 -17.27 -7.92 -15.49
C GLY A 347 -18.33 -6.94 -15.96
N LEU A 348 -18.15 -5.67 -15.62
CA LEU A 348 -19.03 -4.57 -16.01
C LEU A 348 -18.39 -3.69 -17.09
N PRO A 349 -19.20 -3.11 -18.00
CA PRO A 349 -18.73 -2.19 -19.03
C PRO A 349 -18.52 -0.77 -18.48
N VAL A 350 -18.15 -0.61 -17.21
CA VAL A 350 -17.98 0.69 -16.54
C VAL A 350 -16.58 0.81 -15.95
N TYR A 351 -16.17 2.06 -15.70
CA TYR A 351 -14.86 2.41 -15.15
C TYR A 351 -14.99 2.63 -13.64
N GLY A 352 -15.23 1.58 -12.86
CA GLY A 352 -15.44 1.69 -11.42
C GLY A 352 -16.91 1.94 -11.05
N VAL A 353 -17.47 1.07 -10.22
CA VAL A 353 -18.84 1.19 -9.67
C VAL A 353 -19.08 2.48 -8.85
N HIS A 354 -18.01 3.16 -8.42
CA HIS A 354 -18.06 4.43 -7.68
C HIS A 354 -17.87 5.68 -8.57
N HIS A 355 -17.81 5.54 -9.90
CA HIS A 355 -17.53 6.65 -10.82
C HIS A 355 -18.59 6.84 -11.92
N PRO A 356 -19.87 7.09 -11.56
CA PRO A 356 -20.98 7.11 -12.51
C PRO A 356 -20.93 8.26 -13.54
N ASN A 357 -20.20 9.34 -13.27
CA ASN A 357 -20.07 10.49 -14.17
C ASN A 357 -18.61 10.78 -14.54
N ARG A 358 -17.92 9.75 -15.04
CA ARG A 358 -16.51 9.86 -15.45
C ARG A 358 -16.29 10.87 -16.58
N ALA A 359 -17.29 11.10 -17.43
CA ALA A 359 -17.23 12.03 -18.56
C ALA A 359 -16.83 13.47 -18.16
N VAL A 360 -17.15 13.91 -16.93
CA VAL A 360 -16.76 15.23 -16.42
C VAL A 360 -15.24 15.40 -16.28
N TYR A 361 -14.51 14.30 -16.08
CA TYR A 361 -13.05 14.31 -15.96
C TYR A 361 -12.34 14.20 -17.32
N GLY A 362 -13.05 14.39 -18.44
CA GLY A 362 -12.49 14.23 -19.79
C GLY A 362 -12.08 12.80 -20.13
N GLY A 363 -12.38 11.84 -19.25
CA GLY A 363 -12.10 10.43 -19.43
C GLY A 363 -13.22 9.69 -20.16
N GLY A 364 -12.86 8.87 -21.15
CA GLY A 364 -13.79 7.95 -21.81
C GLY A 364 -14.40 6.94 -20.82
N GLY A 365 -15.69 6.64 -20.99
CA GLY A 365 -16.45 5.76 -20.11
C GLY A 365 -16.51 4.33 -20.65
N ALA A 366 -15.60 3.49 -20.19
CA ALA A 366 -15.71 2.03 -20.07
C ALA A 366 -14.33 1.50 -19.72
N CYS A 367 -14.27 0.42 -18.95
CA CYS A 367 -13.05 -0.35 -18.90
C CYS A 367 -12.80 -0.95 -20.31
N PRO A 368 -11.59 -0.83 -20.87
CA PRO A 368 -11.25 -1.49 -22.12
C PRO A 368 -11.54 -3.00 -22.00
N LEU A 369 -12.23 -3.60 -22.96
CA LEU A 369 -12.39 -5.06 -23.13
C LEU A 369 -11.05 -5.84 -23.21
N LYS A 370 -9.95 -5.10 -23.17
CA LYS A 370 -8.59 -5.42 -23.53
C LYS A 370 -7.60 -4.56 -22.71
N GLY A 371 -7.95 -4.12 -21.49
CA GLY A 371 -6.97 -3.60 -20.50
C GLY A 371 -6.25 -2.28 -20.74
N GLY A 372 -6.35 -1.67 -21.92
CA GLY A 372 -5.64 -0.41 -22.19
C GLY A 372 -6.15 0.80 -21.42
N ASP A 373 -5.32 1.36 -20.53
CA ASP A 373 -5.54 2.69 -19.96
C ASP A 373 -4.47 3.74 -20.34
N TRP A 374 -4.99 4.94 -20.65
CA TRP A 374 -4.50 6.34 -20.79
C TRP A 374 -3.26 6.78 -21.58
N GLY A 375 -2.36 5.91 -22.02
CA GLY A 375 -1.08 6.40 -22.59
C GLY A 375 -1.14 6.78 -24.08
N ARG A 376 -0.69 5.82 -24.90
CA ARG A 376 -0.57 5.86 -26.36
C ARG A 376 -0.19 4.46 -26.84
N TYR A 377 -0.89 3.42 -26.35
CA TYR A 377 -0.68 2.07 -26.87
C TYR A 377 -1.13 2.07 -28.34
N PRO A 378 -0.39 1.45 -29.29
CA PRO A 378 -0.75 1.51 -30.70
C PRO A 378 -2.18 1.02 -30.91
N ASP A 379 -3.07 1.96 -31.28
CA ASP A 379 -4.52 1.83 -31.38
C ASP A 379 -5.28 1.45 -30.09
N THR A 380 -6.53 1.91 -30.01
CA THR A 380 -7.56 1.53 -29.01
C THR A 380 -7.92 0.04 -29.00
N SER A 381 -7.10 -0.79 -29.66
CA SER A 381 -7.23 -2.23 -29.81
C SER A 381 -6.24 -3.04 -28.96
N GLY A 382 -5.27 -2.39 -28.29
CA GLY A 382 -4.28 -3.01 -27.40
C GLY A 382 -4.89 -3.66 -26.15
N GLY A 383 -4.33 -4.83 -25.77
CA GLY A 383 -4.88 -5.92 -24.92
C GLY A 383 -4.54 -5.96 -23.42
N ALA A 384 -3.58 -5.17 -22.95
CA ALA A 384 -2.98 -5.34 -21.62
C ALA A 384 -2.89 -4.04 -20.82
N GLY A 385 -2.98 -4.14 -19.49
CA GLY A 385 -2.85 -2.99 -18.57
C GLY A 385 -1.42 -2.48 -18.46
N TRP A 386 -0.44 -3.40 -18.51
CA TRP A 386 0.98 -3.08 -18.58
C TRP A 386 1.68 -3.92 -19.66
N PRO A 387 2.85 -3.48 -20.15
CA PRO A 387 3.53 -4.21 -21.23
C PRO A 387 4.07 -5.59 -20.85
N THR A 388 4.16 -5.91 -19.57
CA THR A 388 4.59 -7.22 -19.05
C THR A 388 3.41 -8.13 -18.73
N GLN A 389 2.24 -7.88 -19.33
CA GLN A 389 1.04 -8.68 -19.11
C GLN A 389 0.59 -9.42 -20.37
N TYR A 390 -0.22 -10.47 -20.16
CA TYR A 390 -0.88 -11.17 -21.25
C TYR A 390 -2.02 -10.33 -21.83
N GLU A 391 -2.15 -10.35 -23.16
CA GLU A 391 -3.19 -9.60 -23.90
C GLU A 391 -4.48 -10.42 -24.05
N GLU A 392 -4.38 -11.74 -23.95
CA GLU A 392 -5.46 -12.72 -24.03
C GLU A 392 -6.21 -12.89 -22.70
N VAL A 393 -5.61 -12.47 -21.58
CA VAL A 393 -6.28 -12.41 -20.28
C VAL A 393 -7.13 -11.15 -20.25
N THR A 394 -8.38 -11.29 -20.70
CA THR A 394 -9.35 -10.20 -20.74
C THR A 394 -9.59 -9.61 -19.36
N PRO A 395 -9.51 -8.28 -19.22
CA PRO A 395 -9.89 -7.63 -17.98
C PRO A 395 -11.38 -7.76 -17.70
N LEU A 396 -11.66 -8.18 -16.47
CA LEU A 396 -13.00 -8.27 -15.92
C LEU A 396 -13.15 -7.13 -14.94
N CYS A 397 -13.67 -6.01 -15.40
CA CYS A 397 -13.62 -4.78 -14.64
C CYS A 397 -14.76 -4.75 -13.64
N ASP A 398 -14.40 -4.46 -12.39
CA ASP A 398 -15.31 -4.50 -11.24
C ASP A 398 -16.03 -5.84 -11.06
N ALA A 399 -15.57 -6.92 -11.71
CA ALA A 399 -16.14 -8.25 -11.45
C ALA A 399 -15.82 -8.71 -10.04
N VAL A 400 -14.70 -8.23 -9.48
CA VAL A 400 -14.27 -8.43 -8.10
C VAL A 400 -14.17 -7.06 -7.43
N LEU A 401 -14.75 -6.95 -6.25
CA LEU A 401 -14.60 -5.81 -5.36
C LEU A 401 -13.96 -6.24 -4.04
N VAL A 402 -13.20 -5.36 -3.43
CA VAL A 402 -12.63 -5.55 -2.09
C VAL A 402 -13.06 -4.41 -1.17
N ASP A 403 -13.33 -4.72 0.09
CA ASP A 403 -13.50 -3.67 1.08
C ASP A 403 -12.11 -3.12 1.44
N ILE A 404 -11.88 -1.81 1.22
CA ILE A 404 -10.62 -1.19 1.61
C ILE A 404 -10.57 -1.03 3.12
N LYS A 405 -10.25 -2.12 3.81
CA LYS A 405 -10.16 -2.19 5.27
C LYS A 405 -9.14 -3.27 5.63
N PHE A 406 -7.89 -2.86 5.68
CA PHE A 406 -6.73 -3.72 5.81
C PHE A 406 -5.82 -3.32 6.96
N PHE A 407 -5.08 -4.28 7.50
CA PHE A 407 -3.96 -4.03 8.41
C PHE A 407 -2.77 -4.95 8.09
N THR A 408 -1.60 -4.64 8.64
CA THR A 408 -0.46 -5.55 8.71
C THR A 408 0.52 -5.13 9.82
N ASN A 409 1.20 -6.10 10.42
CA ASN A 409 2.25 -5.86 11.43
C ASN A 409 3.59 -5.68 10.73
N LEU A 410 4.16 -4.48 10.78
CA LEU A 410 5.36 -4.09 10.04
C LEU A 410 6.64 -4.73 10.57
N ASP A 411 6.65 -5.13 11.85
CA ASP A 411 7.72 -5.89 12.48
C ASP A 411 7.65 -7.40 12.15
N ASN A 412 6.69 -7.82 11.32
CA ASN A 412 6.47 -9.21 10.90
C ASN A 412 6.20 -10.17 12.07
N ARG A 413 5.62 -9.66 13.16
CA ARG A 413 5.26 -10.45 14.35
C ARG A 413 3.77 -10.31 14.67
N SER A 414 3.13 -11.40 15.08
CA SER A 414 1.71 -11.37 15.48
C SER A 414 1.55 -10.78 16.89
N TRP A 415 0.45 -10.06 17.13
CA TRP A 415 0.04 -9.66 18.48
C TRP A 415 -0.39 -10.84 19.34
N GLU A 416 -0.70 -11.98 18.72
CA GLU A 416 -1.00 -13.23 19.44
C GLU A 416 0.26 -13.90 20.01
N GLU A 417 1.46 -13.46 19.61
CA GLU A 417 2.71 -13.96 20.19
C GLU A 417 2.81 -13.53 21.66
N PRO A 418 2.81 -14.48 22.64
CA PRO A 418 2.83 -14.12 24.07
C PRO A 418 4.08 -13.35 24.50
N SER A 419 5.13 -13.37 23.67
CA SER A 419 6.41 -12.72 23.91
C SER A 419 6.52 -11.34 23.27
N LYS A 420 5.52 -10.87 22.51
CA LYS A 420 5.48 -9.53 21.92
C LYS A 420 4.99 -8.51 22.96
N TYR A 421 5.55 -7.30 22.95
CA TYR A 421 5.19 -6.20 23.87
C TYR A 421 5.26 -6.53 25.38
N LEU A 422 6.16 -7.42 25.80
CA LEU A 422 6.33 -7.73 27.22
C LEU A 422 6.80 -6.51 28.02
N ALA A 423 6.20 -6.30 29.20
CA ALA A 423 6.52 -5.17 30.08
C ALA A 423 7.96 -5.18 30.61
N ASN A 424 8.63 -6.33 30.64
CA ASN A 424 10.03 -6.47 31.04
C ASN A 424 11.02 -6.31 29.88
N ALA A 425 10.55 -6.11 28.64
CA ALA A 425 11.39 -6.05 27.46
C ALA A 425 12.45 -4.95 27.55
N GLY A 426 12.07 -3.74 28.00
CA GLY A 426 13.00 -2.62 28.13
C GLY A 426 14.09 -2.82 29.20
N PHE A 427 13.80 -3.62 30.23
CA PHE A 427 14.77 -3.98 31.26
C PHE A 427 15.68 -5.14 30.85
N ARG A 428 15.33 -5.88 29.79
CA ARG A 428 16.08 -7.04 29.29
C ARG A 428 16.36 -8.09 30.37
N ASN A 429 15.42 -8.25 31.30
CA ASN A 429 15.56 -9.16 32.44
C ASN A 429 14.24 -9.87 32.74
N THR A 430 14.30 -11.12 33.19
CA THR A 430 13.14 -11.87 33.67
C THR A 430 12.69 -11.42 35.05
N SER A 431 13.53 -10.77 35.84
CA SER A 431 13.14 -10.20 37.13
C SER A 431 13.13 -8.67 37.08
N VAL A 432 11.98 -8.07 37.37
CA VAL A 432 11.81 -6.61 37.42
C VAL A 432 11.30 -6.20 38.79
N ARG A 433 12.00 -5.27 39.44
CA ARG A 433 11.61 -4.72 40.74
C ARG A 433 10.70 -3.52 40.56
N TYR A 434 9.46 -3.66 41.01
CA TYR A 434 8.45 -2.60 41.10
C TYR A 434 8.54 -1.90 42.45
N LYS A 435 8.33 -0.58 42.44
CA LYS A 435 8.19 0.25 43.65
C LYS A 435 6.78 0.82 43.67
N MET A 436 6.14 0.79 44.83
CA MET A 436 4.75 1.23 45.01
C MET A 436 4.55 1.84 46.39
N GLN A 437 3.44 2.55 46.58
CA GLN A 437 3.07 3.02 47.90
C GLN A 437 2.53 1.83 48.72
N PRO A 438 3.06 1.54 49.91
CA PRO A 438 2.59 0.42 50.72
C PRO A 438 1.19 0.68 51.29
N GLY A 439 0.40 -0.37 51.50
CA GLY A 439 -0.95 -0.29 52.05
C GLY A 439 -1.73 -1.60 52.00
N GLU A 440 -3.02 -1.57 52.34
CA GLU A 440 -3.90 -2.75 52.28
C GLU A 440 -4.79 -2.69 51.03
N TYR A 441 -4.69 -3.70 50.17
CA TYR A 441 -5.55 -3.85 48.99
C TYR A 441 -6.78 -4.70 49.34
N GLY A 442 -7.93 -4.33 48.76
CA GLY A 442 -9.13 -5.17 48.77
C GLY A 442 -9.92 -5.19 50.08
N VAL A 443 -9.71 -4.23 50.99
CA VAL A 443 -10.53 -4.10 52.21
C VAL A 443 -11.90 -3.54 51.84
N PHE A 444 -12.97 -4.28 52.12
CA PHE A 444 -14.33 -3.76 51.98
C PHE A 444 -14.61 -2.67 53.01
N THR A 445 -15.23 -1.60 52.55
CA THR A 445 -15.58 -0.44 53.39
C THR A 445 -17.08 -0.14 53.40
N ASP A 446 -17.86 -0.80 52.55
CA ASP A 446 -19.31 -0.60 52.49
C ASP A 446 -20.03 -1.39 53.60
N PRO A 447 -21.11 -0.83 54.19
CA PRO A 447 -21.85 -1.48 55.26
C PRO A 447 -22.40 -2.87 54.90
N TYR A 448 -22.82 -3.08 53.65
CA TYR A 448 -23.40 -4.36 53.21
C TYR A 448 -22.41 -5.50 53.42
N ASN A 449 -21.15 -5.31 53.04
CA ASN A 449 -20.11 -6.32 53.23
C ASN A 449 -19.59 -6.35 54.67
N THR A 450 -19.33 -5.18 55.28
CA THR A 450 -18.71 -5.12 56.60
C THR A 450 -19.65 -5.57 57.72
N GLU A 451 -20.93 -5.21 57.69
CA GLU A 451 -21.91 -5.60 58.73
C GLU A 451 -22.24 -7.10 58.67
N LYS A 452 -22.17 -7.68 57.47
CA LYS A 452 -22.35 -9.13 57.26
C LYS A 452 -21.08 -9.93 57.56
N GLY A 453 -19.99 -9.27 57.96
CA GLY A 453 -18.70 -9.91 58.22
C GLY A 453 -18.05 -10.55 56.98
N ILE A 454 -18.48 -10.15 55.78
CA ILE A 454 -17.95 -10.65 54.51
C ILE A 454 -16.55 -10.06 54.33
N LYS A 455 -15.58 -10.92 54.02
CA LYS A 455 -14.19 -10.52 53.74
C LYS A 455 -13.88 -10.79 52.28
N ASN A 456 -13.07 -9.91 51.69
CA ASN A 456 -12.52 -10.13 50.36
C ASN A 456 -11.46 -11.24 50.42
N PRO A 457 -11.63 -12.38 49.71
CA PRO A 457 -10.62 -13.43 49.67
C PRO A 457 -9.29 -12.95 49.06
N ASP A 458 -9.32 -11.90 48.24
CA ASP A 458 -8.15 -11.33 47.57
C ASP A 458 -7.50 -10.17 48.35
N ARG A 459 -7.93 -9.94 49.61
CA ARG A 459 -7.32 -8.93 50.47
C ARG A 459 -5.84 -9.29 50.69
N GLN A 460 -4.96 -8.32 50.49
CA GLN A 460 -3.53 -8.50 50.68
C GLN A 460 -2.83 -7.21 51.13
N ASN A 461 -1.71 -7.37 51.83
CA ASN A 461 -0.79 -6.28 52.10
C ASN A 461 0.05 -6.01 50.85
N VAL A 462 0.09 -4.75 50.42
CA VAL A 462 0.87 -4.25 49.31
C VAL A 462 2.17 -3.67 49.88
N PRO A 463 3.35 -4.26 49.58
CA PRO A 463 4.64 -3.79 50.11
C PRO A 463 5.12 -2.53 49.38
N GLU A 464 6.15 -1.85 49.90
CA GLU A 464 6.78 -0.70 49.21
C GLU A 464 7.50 -1.09 47.91
N ALA A 465 7.88 -2.37 47.79
CA ALA A 465 8.52 -2.92 46.61
C ALA A 465 8.22 -4.41 46.46
N LEU A 466 8.13 -4.85 45.20
CA LEU A 466 7.85 -6.22 44.80
C LEU A 466 8.71 -6.55 43.58
N THR A 467 9.32 -7.74 43.55
CA THR A 467 9.96 -8.24 42.32
C THR A 467 8.99 -9.18 41.62
N LEU A 468 8.60 -8.82 40.40
CA LEU A 468 7.89 -9.72 39.50
C LEU A 468 8.89 -10.53 38.69
N THR A 469 8.60 -11.82 38.50
CA THR A 469 9.39 -12.70 37.64
C THR A 469 8.55 -13.11 36.44
N TYR A 470 9.08 -12.85 35.26
CA TYR A 470 8.52 -13.17 33.97
C TYR A 470 9.10 -14.50 33.49
N PRO A 471 8.30 -15.35 32.81
CA PRO A 471 8.78 -16.63 32.30
C PRO A 471 9.80 -16.47 31.16
N SER A 472 9.79 -15.32 30.48
CA SER A 472 10.68 -15.01 29.36
C SER A 472 10.96 -13.51 29.28
N VAL A 473 11.93 -13.16 28.42
CA VAL A 473 12.20 -11.78 28.03
C VAL A 473 12.35 -11.73 26.51
N SER A 474 11.82 -10.67 25.93
CA SER A 474 11.98 -10.36 24.51
C SER A 474 12.62 -8.99 24.36
N GLU A 475 13.26 -8.78 23.21
CA GLU A 475 13.64 -7.45 22.79
C GLU A 475 12.42 -6.53 22.69
N PRO A 476 12.54 -5.25 23.09
CA PRO A 476 11.52 -4.26 22.78
C PRO A 476 11.26 -4.20 21.29
N VAL A 477 10.01 -3.96 20.91
CA VAL A 477 9.68 -3.70 19.50
C VAL A 477 10.46 -2.47 19.04
N SER A 478 11.09 -2.58 17.87
CA SER A 478 11.93 -1.55 17.26
C SER A 478 11.47 -1.30 15.82
N TYR A 479 12.04 -0.29 15.18
CA TYR A 479 11.76 0.05 13.78
C TYR A 479 13.04 0.42 13.04
N VAL A 480 12.97 0.36 11.71
CA VAL A 480 14.00 0.89 10.81
C VAL A 480 13.63 2.32 10.45
N GLU A 481 14.57 3.25 10.64
CA GLU A 481 14.34 4.64 10.22
C GLU A 481 14.16 4.72 8.70
N PRO A 482 13.10 5.41 8.22
CA PRO A 482 12.90 5.58 6.80
C PRO A 482 13.97 6.50 6.21
N PRO A 483 14.25 6.39 4.89
CA PRO A 483 15.10 7.35 4.20
C PRO A 483 14.62 8.79 4.43
N GLN A 484 15.57 9.70 4.68
CA GLN A 484 15.28 11.14 4.76
C GLN A 484 14.70 11.61 3.42
N ILE A 485 13.55 12.28 3.46
CA ILE A 485 12.96 12.87 2.26
C ILE A 485 13.63 14.23 2.04
N ASP A 486 14.35 14.38 0.93
CA ASP A 486 14.81 15.70 0.51
C ASP A 486 13.61 16.54 0.06
N ALA A 487 13.11 17.38 0.95
CA ALA A 487 11.97 18.25 0.69
C ALA A 487 12.28 19.37 -0.33
N SER A 488 13.52 19.51 -0.80
CA SER A 488 13.90 20.51 -1.81
C SER A 488 13.40 20.19 -3.22
N LEU A 489 13.12 18.92 -3.51
CA LEU A 489 12.42 18.49 -4.73
C LEU A 489 10.93 18.43 -4.42
N GLY A 490 10.28 19.60 -4.37
CA GLY A 490 8.85 19.71 -4.12
C GLY A 490 8.07 18.73 -5.01
N MET A 491 7.49 17.69 -4.41
CA MET A 491 6.54 16.83 -5.11
C MET A 491 5.30 17.70 -5.41
N VAL A 492 5.20 18.21 -6.62
CA VAL A 492 4.06 19.01 -7.05
C VAL A 492 2.90 18.05 -7.32
N PRO A 493 1.79 18.13 -6.58
CA PRO A 493 0.59 17.37 -6.90
C PRO A 493 0.11 17.73 -8.31
N THR A 494 -0.28 16.74 -9.11
CA THR A 494 -0.91 16.99 -10.41
C THR A 494 -2.35 17.47 -10.22
N GLU A 495 -2.88 18.28 -11.15
CA GLU A 495 -4.26 18.78 -11.09
C GLU A 495 -5.29 17.64 -10.96
N ASP A 496 -4.99 16.46 -11.53
CA ASP A 496 -5.82 15.25 -11.45
C ASP A 496 -5.89 14.62 -10.05
N SER A 497 -4.96 14.98 -9.16
CA SER A 497 -4.81 14.40 -7.82
C SER A 497 -5.37 15.27 -6.69
N THR A 498 -5.77 16.52 -6.98
CA THR A 498 -6.21 17.46 -5.95
C THR A 498 -7.67 17.87 -6.13
N CYS A 499 -8.54 17.56 -5.16
CA CYS A 499 -9.88 18.13 -5.10
C CYS A 499 -9.88 19.62 -4.70
N ARG A 500 -8.70 20.21 -4.47
CA ARG A 500 -8.51 21.65 -4.30
C ARG A 500 -8.16 22.22 -5.68
N PRO A 501 -8.73 23.37 -6.09
CA PRO A 501 -8.14 24.11 -7.20
C PRO A 501 -6.65 24.27 -6.90
N VAL A 502 -5.78 23.76 -7.76
CA VAL A 502 -4.37 24.16 -7.73
C VAL A 502 -4.39 25.64 -8.06
N LEU A 503 -4.35 26.49 -7.03
CA LEU A 503 -4.06 27.90 -7.24
C LEU A 503 -2.66 27.90 -7.84
N MET A 504 -2.57 28.07 -9.16
CA MET A 504 -1.29 28.20 -9.86
C MET A 504 -0.45 29.22 -9.08
N ALA A 505 0.53 28.72 -8.33
CA ALA A 505 1.62 29.58 -7.90
C ALA A 505 2.27 29.99 -9.21
N ASN A 506 2.18 31.27 -9.57
CA ASN A 506 2.86 31.84 -10.72
C ASN A 506 4.34 31.48 -10.61
N VAL A 507 4.76 30.39 -11.25
CA VAL A 507 6.15 30.13 -11.57
C VAL A 507 6.41 30.96 -12.80
N SER A 508 6.70 32.25 -12.57
CA SER A 508 7.38 33.09 -13.54
C SER A 508 8.71 32.42 -13.90
N ASN A 509 8.89 32.16 -15.21
CA ASN A 509 10.12 31.68 -15.84
C ASN A 509 11.39 32.40 -15.37
#